data_AF-A0A519GZX5-F1
#
_entry.id   AF-A0A519GZX5-F1
#
_cell.length_a   1.000
_cell.length_b   1.000
_cell.length_c   1.000
_cell.angle_alpha   90.00
_cell.angle_beta   90.00
_cell.angle_gamma   90.00
#
_symmetry.space_group_name_H-M   'P 1'
#
loop_
_entity.id
_entity.type
_entity.pdbx_description
1 polymer ?
#
loop_
_entity_poly.entity_id
_entity_poly.type
_entity_poly.pdbx_seq_one_letter_code
_entity_poly.pdbx_strand_id
1 'polypeptide(L)'
;MSDLPEPIEKALAQTHETQARLASGVQELAVTNAVLQQEIPEEVRTGDVALAIQKNEALENRVQECVDDLDDVSQALEEEVA
;
A
#
# COMPACT_ATOMS: atom_id res chain seq x y z
N MET A 1 -0.18 15.77 30.05
CA MET A 1 -0.81 14.47 29.80
C MET A 1 -1.86 14.77 28.75
N SER A 2 -1.79 14.14 27.59
CA SER A 2 -2.78 14.31 26.52
C SER A 2 -4.16 13.99 27.11
N ASP A 3 -5.08 14.95 27.04
CA ASP A 3 -6.48 14.81 27.50
C ASP A 3 -7.33 14.11 26.43
N LEU A 4 -6.72 13.24 25.63
CA LEU A 4 -7.40 12.56 24.53
C LEU A 4 -7.92 11.20 24.95
N PRO A 5 -9.07 10.78 24.42
CA PRO A 5 -9.61 9.47 24.72
C PRO A 5 -8.63 8.38 24.28
N GLU A 6 -8.32 7.42 25.16
CA GLU A 6 -7.61 6.16 24.87
C GLU A 6 -8.00 5.52 23.50
N PRO A 7 -9.25 5.60 23.01
CA PRO A 7 -9.62 5.23 21.65
C PRO A 7 -8.82 5.88 20.50
N ILE A 8 -8.43 7.16 20.60
CA ILE A 8 -7.74 7.89 19.52
C ILE A 8 -6.28 7.47 19.45
N GLU A 9 -5.58 7.36 20.59
CA GLU A 9 -4.21 6.83 20.63
C GLU A 9 -4.15 5.39 20.08
N LYS A 10 -5.16 4.57 20.41
CA LYS A 10 -5.29 3.22 19.84
C LYS A 10 -5.54 3.25 18.32
N ALA A 11 -6.40 4.14 17.84
CA ALA A 11 -6.68 4.29 16.42
C ALA A 11 -5.40 4.70 15.65
N LEU A 12 -4.63 5.65 16.19
CA LEU A 12 -3.36 6.08 15.61
C LEU A 12 -2.36 4.92 15.49
N ALA A 13 -2.18 4.14 16.57
CA ALA A 13 -1.30 2.97 16.55
C ALA A 13 -1.76 1.92 15.51
N GLN A 14 -3.07 1.70 15.38
CA GLN A 14 -3.63 0.77 14.39
C GLN A 14 -3.45 1.28 12.95
N THR A 15 -3.57 2.59 12.73
CA THR A 15 -3.34 3.22 11.42
C THR A 15 -1.90 3.03 10.99
N HIS A 16 -0.92 3.33 11.86
CA HIS A 16 0.50 3.10 11.53
C HIS A 16 0.83 1.62 11.27
N GLU A 17 0.29 0.70 12.07
CA GLU A 17 0.51 -0.73 11.84
C GLU A 17 -0.05 -1.16 10.47
N THR A 18 -1.23 -0.65 10.11
CA THR A 18 -1.88 -0.95 8.84
C THR A 18 -1.11 -0.35 7.66
N GLN A 19 -0.65 0.89 7.79
CA GLN A 19 0.18 1.58 6.80
C GLN A 19 1.49 0.83 6.55
N ALA A 20 2.18 0.39 7.62
CA ALA A 20 3.42 -0.38 7.49
C ALA A 20 3.20 -1.73 6.77
N ARG A 21 2.11 -2.44 7.08
CA ARG A 21 1.76 -3.69 6.40
C ARG A 21 1.43 -3.48 4.92
N LEU A 22 0.68 -2.43 4.60
CA LEU A 22 0.35 -2.08 3.21
C LEU A 22 1.60 -1.68 2.42
N ALA A 23 2.47 -0.85 3.01
CA ALA A 23 3.73 -0.44 2.38
C ALA A 23 4.64 -1.65 2.07
N SER A 24 4.74 -2.61 2.99
CA SER A 24 5.44 -3.87 2.73
C SER A 24 4.80 -4.66 1.58
N GLY A 25 3.46 -4.73 1.55
CA GLY A 25 2.73 -5.42 0.49
C GLY A 25 2.92 -4.78 -0.90
N VAL A 26 2.94 -3.44 -0.98
CA VAL A 26 3.25 -2.71 -2.23
C VAL A 26 4.65 -3.06 -2.71
N GLN A 27 5.64 -3.06 -1.82
CA GLN A 27 7.03 -3.38 -2.20
C GLN A 27 7.16 -4.81 -2.73
N GLU A 28 6.50 -5.78 -2.09
CA GLU A 28 6.48 -7.17 -2.57
C GLU A 28 5.79 -7.30 -3.94
N LEU A 29 4.69 -6.58 -4.16
CA LEU A 29 4.00 -6.53 -5.45
C LEU A 29 4.88 -5.90 -6.53
N ALA A 30 5.56 -4.79 -6.23
CA ALA A 30 6.46 -4.10 -7.14
C ALA A 30 7.62 -5.01 -7.59
N VAL A 31 8.25 -5.71 -6.64
CA VAL A 31 9.31 -6.69 -6.93
C VAL A 31 8.77 -7.83 -7.80
N THR A 32 7.61 -8.38 -7.44
CA THR A 32 6.98 -9.47 -8.21
C THR A 32 6.67 -9.03 -9.64
N ASN A 33 6.11 -7.83 -9.80
CA ASN A 33 5.76 -7.29 -11.10
C ASN A 33 7.00 -7.01 -11.96
N ALA A 34 8.06 -6.44 -11.37
CA ALA A 34 9.34 -6.25 -12.05
C ALA A 34 9.96 -7.58 -12.54
N VAL A 35 9.92 -8.63 -11.70
CA VAL A 35 10.38 -9.97 -12.09
C VAL A 35 9.54 -10.54 -13.24
N LEU A 36 8.21 -10.40 -13.20
CA LEU A 36 7.34 -10.85 -14.29
C LEU A 36 7.64 -10.12 -15.60
N GLN A 37 7.85 -8.80 -15.54
CA GLN A 37 8.24 -8.01 -16.72
C GLN A 37 9.65 -8.34 -17.23
N GLN A 38 10.57 -8.80 -16.39
CA GLN A 38 11.92 -9.16 -16.79
C GLN A 38 12.01 -10.58 -17.35
N GLU A 39 11.40 -11.54 -16.67
CA GLU A 39 11.59 -12.98 -16.92
C GLU A 39 10.63 -13.54 -17.96
N ILE A 40 9.48 -12.90 -18.21
CA ILE A 40 8.55 -13.35 -19.24
C ILE A 40 9.00 -12.78 -20.59
N PRO A 41 9.34 -13.61 -21.60
CA PRO A 41 9.70 -13.13 -22.93
C PRO A 41 8.56 -12.33 -23.59
N GLU A 42 8.88 -11.33 -24.41
CA GLU A 42 7.87 -10.49 -25.07
C GLU A 42 6.92 -11.29 -25.96
N GLU A 43 7.42 -12.37 -26.58
CA GLU A 43 6.66 -13.22 -27.50
C GLU A 43 5.50 -13.93 -26.79
N VAL A 44 5.61 -14.16 -25.48
CA VAL A 44 4.59 -14.78 -24.64
C VAL A 44 3.88 -13.79 -23.71
N ARG A 45 4.29 -12.51 -23.68
CA ARG A 45 3.56 -11.39 -23.04
C ARG A 45 2.39 -10.92 -23.91
N THR A 46 1.48 -11.84 -24.22
CA THR A 46 0.28 -11.54 -25.00
C THR A 46 -0.95 -12.17 -24.33
N GLY A 47 -2.14 -11.73 -24.74
CA GLY A 47 -3.40 -12.25 -24.21
C GLY A 47 -3.50 -12.12 -22.69
N ASP A 48 -3.79 -13.25 -22.03
CA ASP A 48 -4.02 -13.29 -20.58
C ASP A 48 -2.78 -12.91 -19.76
N VAL A 49 -1.57 -13.18 -20.26
CA VAL A 49 -0.32 -12.84 -19.56
C VAL A 49 -0.11 -11.34 -19.53
N ALA A 50 -0.32 -10.66 -20.67
CA ALA A 50 -0.25 -9.20 -20.73
C ALA A 50 -1.28 -8.54 -19.81
N LEU A 51 -2.51 -9.07 -19.81
CA LEU A 51 -3.59 -8.57 -18.94
C LEU A 51 -3.25 -8.77 -17.46
N ALA A 52 -2.64 -9.90 -17.09
CA ALA A 52 -2.24 -10.17 -15.72
C ALA A 52 -1.15 -9.19 -15.23
N ILE A 53 -0.14 -8.91 -16.06
CA ILE A 53 0.90 -7.92 -15.75
C ILE A 53 0.28 -6.53 -15.57
N GLN A 54 -0.57 -6.10 -16.50
CA GLN A 54 -1.26 -4.81 -16.39
C GLN A 54 -2.15 -4.71 -15.13
N LYS A 55 -2.83 -5.80 -14.76
CA LYS A 55 -3.64 -5.85 -13.54
C LYS A 55 -2.78 -5.78 -12.28
N ASN A 56 -1.59 -6.37 -12.29
CA ASN A 56 -0.63 -6.26 -11.18
C ASN A 56 -0.13 -4.82 -11.03
N GLU A 57 0.24 -4.15 -12.12
CA GLU A 57 0.59 -2.71 -12.08
C GLU A 57 -0.54 -1.85 -11.52
N ALA A 58 -1.78 -2.08 -12.00
CA ALA A 58 -2.94 -1.35 -11.50
C ALA A 58 -3.22 -1.64 -10.03
N LEU A 59 -2.95 -2.86 -9.56
CA LEU A 59 -3.09 -3.22 -8.15
C LEU A 59 -2.03 -2.52 -7.30
N GLU A 60 -0.77 -2.51 -7.74
CA GLU A 60 0.33 -1.81 -7.08
C GLU A 60 -0.01 -0.33 -6.85
N ASN A 61 -0.45 0.37 -7.90
CA ASN A 61 -0.85 1.78 -7.80
C ASN A 61 -1.98 1.99 -6.79
N ARG A 62 -3.02 1.14 -6.81
CA ARG A 62 -4.15 1.25 -5.88
C ARG A 62 -3.75 1.00 -4.44
N VAL A 63 -2.83 0.08 -4.19
CA VAL A 63 -2.36 -0.20 -2.83
C VAL A 63 -1.45 0.95 -2.37
N GLN A 64 -0.65 1.55 -3.25
CA GLN A 64 0.11 2.77 -2.94
C GLN A 64 -0.81 3.95 -2.60
N GLU A 65 -1.88 4.18 -3.37
CA GLU A 65 -2.90 5.18 -3.04
C GLU A 65 -3.49 4.95 -1.64
N CYS A 66 -3.77 3.70 -1.26
CA CYS A 66 -4.23 3.39 0.10
C CYS A 66 -3.17 3.66 1.19
N VAL A 67 -1.87 3.53 0.89
CA VAL A 67 -0.80 3.91 1.82
C VAL A 67 -0.78 5.41 2.02
N ASP A 68 -0.92 6.17 0.93
CA ASP A 68 -0.95 7.63 0.97
C ASP A 68 -2.19 8.15 1.71
N ASP A 69 -3.38 7.58 1.44
CA ASP A 69 -4.61 7.90 2.17
C ASP A 69 -4.49 7.61 3.69
N LEU A 70 -3.78 6.54 4.06
CA LEU A 70 -3.54 6.22 5.47
C LEU A 70 -2.53 7.16 6.13
N ASP A 71 -1.59 7.72 5.36
CA ASP A 71 -0.67 8.75 5.83
C ASP A 71 -1.47 10.00 6.24
N ASP A 72 -2.36 10.47 5.36
CA ASP A 72 -3.26 11.60 5.63
C ASP A 72 -4.11 11.37 6.89
N VAL A 73 -4.67 10.15 7.04
CA VAL A 73 -5.46 9.79 8.24
C VAL A 73 -4.59 9.77 9.48
N SER A 74 -3.36 9.26 9.40
CA SER A 74 -2.43 9.22 10.54
C SER A 74 -2.05 10.63 10.97
N GLN A 75 -1.76 11.53 10.03
CA GLN A 75 -1.46 12.93 10.29
C GLN A 75 -2.62 13.63 10.99
N ALA A 76 -3.86 13.43 10.50
CA ALA A 76 -5.04 14.00 11.12
C ALA A 76 -5.24 13.48 12.56
N LEU A 77 -4.97 12.19 12.82
CA LEU A 77 -5.05 11.61 14.17
C LEU A 77 -3.93 12.15 15.08
N GLU A 78 -2.72 12.37 14.56
CA GLU A 78 -1.62 12.98 15.31
C GLU A 78 -1.94 14.41 15.74
N GLU A 79 -2.56 15.21 14.87
CA GLU A 79 -3.00 16.57 15.19
C GLU A 79 -4.04 16.61 16.31
N GLU A 80 -4.94 15.62 16.35
CA GLU A 80 -5.89 15.50 17.45
C GLU A 80 -5.19 15.10 18.74
N VAL A 81 -4.14 14.27 18.69
CA VAL A 81 -3.44 13.76 19.89
C VAL A 81 -2.46 14.77 20.53
N ALA A 82 -2.02 15.77 19.77
CA ALA A 82 -1.00 16.78 20.15
C ALA A 82 -1.50 17.83 21.16
#